data_AF-A0A1H5M886-F1
#
_entry.id   AF-A0A1H5M886-F1
#
_cell.length_a   1.000
_cell.length_b   1.000
_cell.length_c   1.000
_cell.angle_alpha   90.00
_cell.angle_beta   90.00
_cell.angle_gamma   90.00
#
_symmetry.space_group_name_H-M   'P 1'
#
loop_
_entity.id
_entity.type
_entity.pdbx_description
1 polymer ?
#
loop_
_entity_poly.entity_id
_entity_poly.type
_entity_poly.pdbx_seq_one_letter_code
_entity_poly.pdbx_strand_id
1 'polypeptide(L)'
;MPIHYTTFVMPGAVMGMPHDTPFFVLGAEFKEELGSIPAVTSLHRIENQMMPYSHASMVLGEVPVSDLWATTSTEQYDGRAKVVILRDPVPHDVDTKYAELTEGVLGPDLPPWLGLMLAGEIRSYSRDVPVTVGRDFADVMSIGIDPSAPTTFPAWAHQVIPPGS
;
A
#
# COMPACT_ATOMS: atom_id res chain seq x y z
N MET A 1 7.60 11.26 -12.63
CA MET A 1 6.15 11.28 -12.40
C MET A 1 5.94 10.92 -10.95
N PRO A 2 5.35 11.80 -10.12
CA PRO A 2 5.25 11.57 -8.69
C PRO A 2 4.09 10.60 -8.42
N ILE A 3 4.41 9.32 -8.26
CA ILE A 3 3.49 8.39 -7.60
C ILE A 3 3.50 8.76 -6.13
N HIS A 4 2.31 9.03 -5.60
CA HIS A 4 2.10 9.24 -4.18
C HIS A 4 2.02 7.91 -3.47
N TYR A 5 2.58 7.85 -2.26
CA TYR A 5 2.43 6.70 -1.41
C TYR A 5 2.26 7.08 0.06
N THR A 6 1.61 6.21 0.82
CA THR A 6 1.58 6.31 2.29
C THR A 6 1.50 4.92 2.91
N THR A 7 2.08 4.76 4.10
CA THR A 7 2.06 3.53 4.90
C THR A 7 1.45 3.84 6.26
N PHE A 8 0.56 2.99 6.71
CA PHE A 8 -0.08 3.13 8.02
C PHE A 8 -0.60 1.79 8.51
N VAL A 9 -1.00 1.73 9.77
CA VAL A 9 -1.71 0.57 10.33
C VAL A 9 -3.13 0.98 10.61
N MET A 10 -4.10 0.16 10.23
CA MET A 10 -5.49 0.35 10.64
C MET A 10 -5.80 -0.57 11.82
N PRO A 11 -6.29 -0.04 12.95
CA PRO A 11 -6.70 -0.87 14.07
C PRO A 11 -7.83 -1.83 13.67
N GLY A 12 -7.74 -3.08 14.10
CA GLY A 12 -8.75 -4.09 13.81
C GLY A 12 -10.15 -3.66 14.26
N ALA A 13 -10.23 -3.00 15.42
CA ALA A 13 -11.47 -2.43 15.96
C ALA A 13 -12.18 -1.45 15.01
N VAL A 14 -11.43 -0.68 14.20
CA VAL A 14 -12.01 0.25 13.21
C VAL A 14 -12.58 -0.50 12.01
N MET A 15 -11.98 -1.64 11.63
CA MET A 15 -12.43 -2.46 10.49
C MET A 15 -13.42 -3.57 10.87
N GLY A 16 -13.69 -3.77 12.16
CA GLY A 16 -14.42 -4.95 12.64
C GLY A 16 -13.63 -6.27 12.48
N MET A 17 -12.30 -6.19 12.51
CA MET A 17 -11.38 -7.32 12.36
C MET A 17 -10.70 -7.64 13.71
N PRO A 18 -10.29 -8.91 13.95
CA PRO A 18 -9.66 -9.31 15.22
C PRO A 18 -8.19 -8.88 15.36
N HIS A 19 -7.60 -8.34 14.31
CA HIS A 19 -6.20 -7.96 14.23
C HIS A 19 -6.04 -6.60 13.56
N ASP A 20 -4.95 -5.91 13.85
CA ASP A 20 -4.58 -4.72 13.11
C ASP A 20 -4.11 -5.09 11.70
N THR A 21 -4.13 -4.15 10.77
CA THR A 21 -3.73 -4.41 9.38
C THR A 21 -2.78 -3.34 8.88
N PRO A 22 -1.60 -3.71 8.35
CA PRO A 22 -0.68 -2.77 7.74
C PRO A 22 -1.14 -2.48 6.32
N PHE A 23 -1.19 -1.19 5.97
CA PHE A 23 -1.57 -0.68 4.67
C PHE A 23 -0.38 -0.06 3.95
N PHE A 24 -0.36 -0.21 2.63
CA PHE A 24 0.48 0.54 1.71
C PHE A 24 -0.41 1.08 0.58
N VAL A 25 -0.61 2.39 0.54
CA VAL A 25 -1.51 3.02 -0.43
C VAL A 25 -0.70 3.73 -1.50
N LEU A 26 -1.13 3.60 -2.75
CA LEU A 26 -0.56 4.23 -3.92
C LEU A 26 -1.60 5.08 -4.63
N GLY A 27 -1.21 6.29 -5.02
CA GLY A 27 -2.03 7.21 -5.78
C GLY A 27 -1.23 7.93 -6.84
N ALA A 28 -1.93 8.59 -7.76
CA ALA A 28 -1.31 9.49 -8.72
C ALA A 28 -1.91 10.88 -8.56
N GLU A 29 -1.13 11.89 -8.91
CA GLU A 29 -1.54 13.28 -8.83
C GLU A 29 -2.57 13.61 -9.93
N PHE A 30 -2.39 13.02 -11.12
CA PHE A 30 -3.27 13.25 -12.28
C PHE A 30 -3.94 11.97 -12.77
N LYS A 31 -5.10 12.13 -13.41
CA LYS A 31 -5.91 10.99 -13.90
C LYS A 31 -5.19 10.20 -14.99
N GLU A 32 -4.45 10.89 -15.84
CA GLU A 32 -3.68 10.33 -16.95
C GLU A 32 -2.54 9.43 -16.44
N GLU A 33 -2.12 9.63 -15.19
CA GLU A 33 -1.03 8.90 -14.55
C GLU A 33 -1.50 7.67 -13.78
N LEU A 34 -2.81 7.49 -13.56
CA LEU A 34 -3.36 6.36 -12.80
C LEU A 34 -2.97 5.01 -13.42
N GLY A 35 -2.86 4.94 -14.74
CA GLY A 35 -2.42 3.74 -15.46
C GLY A 35 -0.94 3.39 -15.24
N SER A 36 -0.14 4.32 -14.68
CA SER A 36 1.27 4.13 -14.37
C SER A 36 1.54 3.64 -12.95
N ILE A 37 0.51 3.59 -12.09
CA ILE A 37 0.66 3.08 -10.72
C ILE A 37 1.00 1.59 -10.80
N PRO A 38 2.12 1.14 -10.19
CA PRO A 38 2.55 -0.24 -10.30
C PRO A 38 1.63 -1.19 -9.54
N ALA A 39 1.35 -2.35 -10.14
CA ALA A 39 0.67 -3.45 -9.48
C ALA A 39 1.65 -4.21 -8.56
N VAL A 40 1.80 -3.76 -7.32
CA VAL A 40 2.71 -4.36 -6.31
C VAL A 40 2.23 -5.73 -5.88
N THR A 41 2.97 -6.79 -6.20
CA THR A 41 2.61 -8.20 -5.94
C THR A 41 3.23 -8.75 -4.67
N SER A 42 4.36 -8.20 -4.23
CA SER A 42 5.04 -8.58 -2.99
C SER A 42 5.73 -7.37 -2.36
N LEU A 43 5.89 -7.44 -1.05
CA LEU A 43 6.65 -6.47 -0.28
C LEU A 43 7.82 -7.18 0.39
N HIS A 44 8.95 -6.52 0.37
CA HIS A 44 10.18 -7.05 0.92
C HIS A 44 10.72 -6.05 1.93
N ARG A 45 10.90 -6.44 3.18
CA ARG A 45 11.30 -5.55 4.26
C ARG A 45 12.70 -5.89 4.76
N ILE A 46 13.53 -4.86 4.91
CA ILE A 46 14.78 -4.88 5.66
C ILE A 46 14.68 -3.75 6.69
N GLU A 47 14.74 -4.10 7.98
CA GLU A 47 14.49 -3.15 9.07
C GLU A 47 13.18 -2.37 8.82
N ASN A 48 13.24 -1.04 8.81
CA ASN A 48 12.08 -0.17 8.59
C ASN A 48 11.99 0.35 7.15
N GLN A 49 12.64 -0.33 6.22
CA GLN A 49 12.55 -0.04 4.79
C GLN A 49 11.82 -1.19 4.09
N MET A 50 10.71 -0.85 3.45
CA MET A 50 9.90 -1.75 2.65
C MET A 50 10.12 -1.45 1.16
N MET A 51 10.44 -2.47 0.40
CA MET A 51 10.65 -2.40 -1.04
C MET A 51 9.46 -3.09 -1.71
N PRO A 52 8.64 -2.35 -2.47
CA PRO A 52 7.55 -2.93 -3.22
C PRO A 52 8.06 -3.50 -4.55
N TYR A 53 7.61 -4.71 -4.85
CA TYR A 53 7.95 -5.43 -6.06
C TYR A 53 6.70 -5.72 -6.88
N SER A 54 6.83 -5.62 -8.20
CA SER A 54 5.96 -6.27 -9.16
C SER A 54 6.75 -7.45 -9.73
N HIS A 55 6.36 -8.66 -9.33
CA HIS A 55 7.10 -9.89 -9.56
C HIS A 55 8.54 -9.78 -9.02
N ALA A 56 9.52 -9.80 -9.91
CA ALA A 56 10.94 -9.75 -9.59
C ALA A 56 11.54 -8.34 -9.69
N SER A 57 10.73 -7.32 -9.98
CA SER A 57 11.21 -5.95 -10.23
C SER A 57 10.71 -5.00 -9.15
N MET A 58 11.65 -4.31 -8.50
CA MET A 58 11.35 -3.23 -7.56
C MET A 58 10.70 -2.06 -8.30
N VAL A 59 9.61 -1.51 -7.77
CA VAL A 59 8.78 -0.52 -8.48
C VAL A 59 8.79 0.89 -7.89
N LEU A 60 9.10 1.08 -6.60
CA LEU A 60 9.08 2.41 -5.95
C LEU A 60 10.31 2.72 -5.08
N GLY A 61 11.42 2.00 -5.28
CA GLY A 61 12.59 2.14 -4.40
C GLY A 61 12.28 1.73 -2.96
N GLU A 62 13.06 2.21 -2.01
CA GLU A 62 12.82 1.99 -0.59
C GLU A 62 11.74 2.94 -0.06
N VAL A 63 10.76 2.37 0.64
CA VAL A 63 9.65 3.07 1.27
C VAL A 63 9.74 2.86 2.78
N PRO A 64 9.89 3.92 3.58
CA PRO A 64 9.96 3.77 5.02
C PRO A 64 8.60 3.34 5.61
N VAL A 65 8.67 2.51 6.65
CA VAL A 65 7.54 2.02 7.44
C VAL A 65 7.84 2.19 8.93
N SER A 66 6.83 2.32 9.78
CA SER A 66 7.06 2.34 11.23
C SER A 66 7.37 0.97 11.79
N ASP A 67 7.94 0.98 13.00
CA ASP A 67 8.08 -0.20 13.84
C ASP A 67 6.73 -0.91 14.01
N LEU A 68 5.65 -0.15 14.21
CA LEU A 68 4.33 -0.73 14.35
C LEU A 68 3.86 -1.42 13.07
N TRP A 69 4.05 -0.79 11.90
CA TRP A 69 3.74 -1.41 10.63
C TRP A 69 4.53 -2.70 10.46
N ALA A 70 5.82 -2.67 10.77
CA ALA A 70 6.72 -3.81 10.73
C ALA A 70 6.21 -4.95 11.62
N THR A 71 5.97 -4.69 12.91
CA THR A 71 5.45 -5.65 13.89
C THR A 71 4.08 -6.19 13.47
N THR A 72 3.17 -5.32 13.03
CA THR A 72 1.81 -5.74 12.62
C THR A 72 1.88 -6.69 11.42
N SER A 73 2.72 -6.38 10.43
CA SER A 73 2.87 -7.21 9.23
C SER A 73 3.36 -8.62 9.56
N THR A 74 4.26 -8.77 10.53
CA THR A 74 4.85 -10.06 10.89
C THR A 74 4.07 -10.83 11.94
N GLU A 75 3.49 -10.15 12.92
CA GLU A 75 2.93 -10.79 14.12
C GLU A 75 1.41 -10.88 14.10
N GLN A 76 0.72 -9.96 13.42
CA GLN A 76 -0.74 -9.84 13.49
C GLN A 76 -1.43 -10.13 12.16
N TYR A 77 -0.78 -9.81 11.04
CA TYR A 77 -1.36 -9.94 9.69
C TYR A 77 -0.66 -11.00 8.83
N ASP A 78 -0.18 -12.07 9.49
CA ASP A 78 0.30 -13.32 8.84
C ASP A 78 1.40 -13.13 7.79
N GLY A 79 2.35 -12.22 8.04
CA GLY A 79 3.41 -11.92 7.06
C GLY A 79 2.86 -11.28 5.79
N ARG A 80 1.81 -10.47 5.89
CA ARG A 80 1.17 -9.79 4.75
C ARG A 80 0.98 -8.31 5.04
N ALA A 81 0.60 -7.57 4.01
CA ALA A 81 0.07 -6.21 4.12
C ALA A 81 -1.01 -5.99 3.07
N LYS A 82 -1.90 -5.04 3.33
CA LYS A 82 -2.91 -4.60 2.38
C LYS A 82 -2.34 -3.50 1.49
N VAL A 83 -2.16 -3.80 0.21
CA VAL A 83 -1.81 -2.80 -0.80
C VAL A 83 -3.11 -2.20 -1.35
N VAL A 84 -3.21 -0.88 -1.34
CA VAL A 84 -4.33 -0.13 -1.90
C VAL A 84 -3.85 0.74 -3.05
N ILE A 85 -4.58 0.73 -4.16
CA ILE A 85 -4.31 1.57 -5.33
C ILE A 85 -5.52 2.44 -5.58
N LEU A 86 -5.34 3.75 -5.52
CA LEU A 86 -6.38 4.73 -5.78
C LEU A 86 -6.67 4.77 -7.29
N ARG A 87 -7.96 4.88 -7.62
CA ARG A 87 -8.46 5.00 -9.00
C ARG A 87 -8.88 6.42 -9.36
N ASP A 88 -8.86 7.32 -8.40
CA ASP A 88 -9.09 8.73 -8.58
C ASP A 88 -7.82 9.48 -8.19
N PRO A 89 -7.53 10.63 -8.81
CA PRO A 89 -6.35 11.42 -8.49
C PRO A 89 -6.37 11.85 -7.02
N VAL A 90 -5.19 11.89 -6.41
CA VAL A 90 -5.03 12.46 -5.07
C VAL A 90 -5.30 13.97 -5.18
N PRO A 91 -6.15 14.56 -4.32
CA PRO A 91 -6.39 16.00 -4.33
C PRO A 91 -5.09 16.81 -4.21
N HIS A 92 -4.84 17.71 -5.18
CA HIS A 92 -3.58 18.49 -5.32
C HIS A 92 -3.24 19.38 -4.11
N ASP A 93 -4.21 19.74 -3.28
CA ASP A 93 -4.03 20.71 -2.19
C ASP A 93 -3.45 20.08 -0.90
N VAL A 94 -2.98 18.83 -0.97
CA VAL A 94 -2.46 18.09 0.20
C VAL A 94 -1.11 17.48 -0.18
N ASP A 95 -0.02 18.15 0.20
CA ASP A 95 1.35 17.61 0.03
C ASP A 95 1.42 16.23 0.69
N THR A 96 1.79 15.21 -0.09
CA THR A 96 1.89 13.82 0.41
C THR A 96 3.04 13.61 1.38
N LYS A 97 3.82 14.67 1.66
CA LYS A 97 4.84 14.73 2.70
C LYS A 97 4.28 14.98 4.11
N TYR A 98 2.97 15.11 4.29
CA TYR A 98 2.37 15.51 5.58
C TYR A 98 2.32 14.45 6.69
N ALA A 99 3.03 13.34 6.54
CA ALA A 99 3.31 12.46 7.66
C ALA A 99 4.82 12.31 7.79
N GLU A 100 5.41 12.74 8.91
CA GLU A 100 6.76 12.29 9.25
C GLU A 100 6.72 10.75 9.29
N LEU A 101 7.41 10.13 8.34
CA LEU A 101 7.39 8.68 8.05
C LEU A 101 7.86 7.82 9.24
N THR A 102 8.36 8.45 10.29
CA THR A 102 8.84 7.84 11.54
C THR A 102 7.74 7.20 12.38
N GLU A 103 6.47 7.60 12.25
CA GLU A 103 5.41 7.07 13.12
C GLU A 103 4.51 6.02 12.45
N GLY A 104 4.54 5.90 11.12
CA GLY A 104 3.78 4.93 10.32
C GLY A 104 2.33 4.81 10.79
N VAL A 105 1.52 5.67 10.19
CA VAL A 105 0.67 6.55 10.97
C VAL A 105 -0.54 5.81 11.57
N LEU A 106 -0.42 5.38 12.83
CA LEU A 106 -1.59 5.23 13.69
C LEU A 106 -1.95 6.61 14.25
N GLY A 107 -2.90 7.32 13.64
CA GLY A 107 -3.50 8.52 14.26
C GLY A 107 -3.48 9.79 13.43
N PRO A 108 -3.79 10.97 14.03
CA PRO A 108 -4.35 12.17 13.38
C PRO A 108 -3.52 12.84 12.28
N ASP A 109 -2.32 12.35 11.99
CA ASP A 109 -1.40 12.87 10.97
C ASP A 109 -1.51 12.12 9.63
N LEU A 110 -2.59 11.37 9.41
CA LEU A 110 -2.87 10.77 8.11
C LEU A 110 -3.14 11.88 7.09
N PRO A 111 -2.60 11.77 5.84
CA PRO A 111 -2.95 12.72 4.81
C PRO A 111 -4.47 12.85 4.67
N PRO A 112 -5.05 14.07 4.63
CA PRO A 112 -6.49 14.27 4.56
C PRO A 112 -7.22 13.46 3.49
N TRP A 113 -6.56 13.22 2.33
CA TRP A 113 -7.12 12.41 1.25
C TRP A 113 -7.34 10.94 1.64
N LEU A 114 -6.61 10.43 2.64
CA LEU A 114 -6.83 9.08 3.16
C LEU A 114 -8.18 9.00 3.87
N GLY A 115 -8.60 10.06 4.57
CA GLY A 115 -9.96 10.14 5.13
C GLY A 115 -11.03 9.97 4.05
N LEU A 116 -10.85 10.58 2.88
CA LEU A 116 -11.75 10.44 1.73
C LEU A 116 -11.73 9.00 1.16
N MET A 117 -10.57 8.36 1.12
CA MET A 117 -10.46 6.94 0.76
C MET A 117 -11.21 6.05 1.76
N LEU A 118 -11.05 6.29 3.06
CA LEU A 118 -11.71 5.51 4.12
C LEU A 118 -13.22 5.74 4.17
N ALA A 119 -13.68 6.94 3.81
CA ALA A 119 -15.10 7.25 3.62
C ALA A 119 -15.69 6.66 2.32
N GLY A 120 -14.85 6.11 1.43
CA GLY A 120 -15.27 5.56 0.14
C GLY A 120 -15.53 6.61 -0.94
N GLU A 121 -15.13 7.86 -0.72
CA GLU A 121 -15.27 8.96 -1.68
C GLU A 121 -14.21 8.93 -2.78
N ILE A 122 -13.03 8.36 -2.46
CA ILE A 122 -12.00 8.03 -3.46
C ILE A 122 -12.09 6.55 -3.77
N ARG A 123 -12.33 6.22 -5.04
CA ARG A 123 -12.38 4.82 -5.46
C ARG A 123 -11.00 4.21 -5.35
N SER A 124 -10.93 2.98 -4.87
CA SER A 124 -9.68 2.27 -4.69
C SER A 124 -9.82 0.77 -4.93
N TYR A 125 -8.69 0.11 -5.14
CA TYR A 125 -8.57 -1.34 -5.13
C TYR A 125 -7.63 -1.76 -4.02
N SER A 126 -8.01 -2.79 -3.29
CA SER A 126 -7.14 -3.37 -2.27
C SER A 126 -6.83 -4.83 -2.56
N ARG A 127 -5.60 -5.26 -2.26
CA ARG A 127 -5.24 -6.67 -2.20
C ARG A 127 -4.26 -6.95 -1.07
N ASP A 128 -4.31 -8.14 -0.52
CA ASP A 128 -3.32 -8.59 0.47
C ASP A 128 -2.14 -9.23 -0.23
N VAL A 129 -0.94 -8.69 0.00
CA VAL A 129 0.30 -9.16 -0.60
C VAL A 129 1.23 -9.73 0.47
N PRO A 130 2.05 -10.74 0.15
CA PRO A 130 3.05 -11.24 1.08
C PRO A 130 4.09 -10.16 1.40
N VAL A 131 4.53 -10.16 2.66
CA VAL A 131 5.63 -9.38 3.22
C VAL A 131 6.70 -10.36 3.66
N THR A 132 7.84 -10.39 2.97
CA THR A 132 9.00 -11.16 3.42
C THR A 132 9.95 -10.26 4.21
N VAL A 133 10.59 -10.80 5.24
CA VAL A 133 11.57 -10.08 6.04
C VAL A 133 12.94 -10.71 5.84
N GLY A 134 13.95 -9.92 5.50
CA GLY A 134 15.34 -10.36 5.40
C GLY A 134 16.28 -9.47 6.21
N ARG A 135 17.49 -9.97 6.46
CA ARG A 135 18.55 -9.20 7.14
C ARG A 135 19.34 -8.35 6.16
N ASP A 136 19.42 -8.82 4.92
CA ASP A 136 20.02 -8.10 3.80
C ASP A 136 19.23 -8.39 2.50
N PHE A 137 19.62 -7.70 1.42
CA PHE A 137 18.96 -7.83 0.12
C PHE A 137 19.09 -9.24 -0.48
N ALA A 138 20.16 -9.97 -0.18
CA ALA A 138 20.38 -11.31 -0.69
C ALA A 138 19.43 -12.33 -0.02
N ASP A 139 19.21 -12.19 1.28
CA ASP A 139 18.23 -12.97 2.04
C ASP A 139 16.81 -12.76 1.48
N VAL A 140 16.44 -11.50 1.27
CA VAL A 140 15.13 -11.11 0.75
C VAL A 140 14.83 -11.74 -0.62
N MET A 141 15.78 -11.67 -1.55
CA MET A 141 15.61 -12.21 -2.91
C MET A 141 15.57 -13.74 -2.96
N SER A 142 16.01 -14.41 -1.89
CA SER A 142 15.94 -15.87 -1.77
C SER A 142 14.58 -16.37 -1.28
N ILE A 143 13.80 -15.51 -0.61
CA ILE A 143 12.46 -15.83 -0.09
C ILE A 143 11.44 -15.57 -1.20
N GLY A 144 11.29 -16.60 -2.04
CA GLY A 144 10.26 -16.83 -3.06
C GLY A 144 9.37 -15.65 -3.45
N ILE A 145 9.70 -15.01 -4.58
CA ILE A 145 8.73 -14.27 -5.39
C ILE A 145 7.64 -15.27 -5.79
N ASP A 146 6.41 -15.09 -5.32
CA ASP A 146 5.27 -15.93 -5.76
C ASP A 146 5.01 -15.67 -7.26
N PRO A 147 5.36 -16.61 -8.16
CA PRO A 147 5.20 -16.40 -9.59
C PRO A 147 3.73 -16.51 -10.02
N SER A 148 2.83 -16.92 -9.12
CA SER A 148 1.39 -17.07 -9.38
C SER A 148 0.57 -15.82 -9.03
N ALA A 149 1.19 -14.79 -8.45
CA ALA A 149 0.51 -13.54 -8.12
C ALA A 149 -0.04 -12.87 -9.40
N PRO A 150 -1.33 -12.50 -9.46
CA PRO A 150 -1.92 -11.86 -10.64
C PRO A 150 -1.17 -10.58 -11.04
N THR A 151 -0.73 -10.54 -12.30
CA THR A 151 0.05 -9.46 -12.94
C THR A 151 -0.82 -8.28 -13.40
N THR A 152 -2.13 -8.52 -13.47
CA THR A 152 -3.14 -7.61 -14.01
C THR A 152 -4.30 -7.53 -13.05
N PHE A 153 -4.93 -6.36 -12.98
CA PHE A 153 -6.20 -6.26 -12.28
C PHE A 153 -7.24 -7.11 -13.04
N PRO A 154 -8.10 -7.87 -12.34
CA PRO A 154 -9.14 -8.63 -13.00
C PRO A 154 -10.09 -7.69 -13.78
N ALA A 155 -10.73 -8.18 -14.85
CA ALA A 155 -11.52 -7.33 -15.76
C ALA A 155 -12.62 -6.49 -15.05
N TRP A 156 -13.19 -7.00 -13.95
CA TRP A 156 -14.14 -6.25 -13.11
C TRP A 156 -13.48 -5.04 -12.43
N ALA A 157 -12.18 -5.10 -12.12
CA ALA A 157 -11.40 -3.98 -11.61
C ALA A 157 -11.00 -2.97 -12.70
N HIS A 158 -11.32 -3.23 -13.97
CA HIS A 158 -11.28 -2.22 -15.02
C HIS A 158 -12.66 -1.60 -15.28
N GLN A 159 -13.73 -2.14 -14.68
CA GLN A 159 -15.06 -1.56 -14.85
C GLN A 159 -15.15 -0.22 -14.12
N VAL A 160 -15.46 0.81 -14.88
CA VAL A 160 -15.88 2.11 -14.35
C VAL A 160 -17.34 1.90 -13.95
N ILE A 161 -17.64 1.96 -12.64
CA ILE A 161 -19.04 2.01 -12.20
C ILE A 161 -19.65 3.27 -12.84
N PRO A 162 -20.76 3.15 -13.59
CA PRO A 162 -21.40 4.31 -14.18
C PRO A 162 -21.80 5.29 -13.07
N PRO A 163 -21.70 6.61 -13.28
CA PRO A 163 -22.16 7.55 -12.27
C PRO A 163 -23.68 7.43 -12.12
N GLY A 164 -24.12 7.03 -10.93
CA GLY A 164 -25.53 7.04 -10.51
C GLY A 164 -26.26 5.70 -10.70
N SER A 165 -26.51 5.02 -9.58
CA SER A 165 -27.63 4.10 -9.39
C SER A 165 -28.27 4.37 -8.03
#